data_AF-A0A948NX29-F1
#
_entry.id   AF-A0A948NX29-F1
#
_cell.length_a   1.000
_cell.length_b   1.000
_cell.length_c   1.000
_cell.angle_alpha   90.00
_cell.angle_beta   90.00
_cell.angle_gamma   90.00
#
_symmetry.space_group_name_H-M   'P 1'
#
loop_
_entity.id
_entity.type
_entity.pdbx_description
1 polymer ?
#
loop_
_entity_poly.entity_id
_entity_poly.type
_entity_poly.pdbx_seq_one_letter_code
_entity_poly.pdbx_strand_id
1 'polypeptide(L)' 'DEEEARISRMHNDANILVLAGRKTDPETARAIARTWLETPFEGGRHQRRLDKIGETELRLSGETGL' A
#
# COMPACT_ATOMS: atom_id res chain seq x y z
N ASP A 1 -7.03 -10.66 1.44
CA ASP A 1 -8.30 -10.49 2.18
C ASP A 1 -8.19 -9.22 3.05
N GLU A 2 -8.97 -9.10 4.12
CA GLU A 2 -8.97 -7.90 4.99
C GLU A 2 -7.64 -7.73 5.73
N GLU A 3 -6.93 -8.81 6.04
CA GLU A 3 -5.63 -8.74 6.71
C GLU A 3 -4.56 -8.16 5.80
N GLU A 4 -4.45 -8.59 4.55
CA GLU A 4 -3.51 -7.96 3.61
C GLU A 4 -3.92 -6.53 3.26
N ALA A 5 -5.22 -6.20 3.19
CA ALA A 5 -5.65 -4.81 3.02
C ALA A 5 -5.16 -3.92 4.17
N ARG A 6 -5.36 -4.36 5.41
CA ARG A 6 -4.85 -3.65 6.60
C ARG A 6 -3.34 -3.51 6.57
N ILE A 7 -2.61 -4.61 6.36
CA ILE A 7 -1.14 -4.63 6.37
C ILE A 7 -0.57 -3.77 5.25
N SER A 8 -1.14 -3.84 4.04
CA SER A 8 -0.67 -3.04 2.91
C SER A 8 -0.82 -1.54 3.17
N ARG A 9 -1.94 -1.10 3.74
CA ARG A 9 -2.13 0.31 4.11
C ARG A 9 -1.26 0.71 5.32
N MET A 10 -1.28 -0.07 6.40
CA MET A 10 -0.60 0.22 7.67
C MET A 10 0.92 0.23 7.55
N HIS A 11 1.52 -0.69 6.79
CA HIS A 11 2.97 -0.85 6.71
C HIS A 11 3.61 -0.27 5.45
N ASN A 12 2.86 -0.14 4.35
CA ASN A 12 3.42 0.28 3.07
C ASN A 12 2.79 1.58 2.55
N ASP A 13 1.91 2.22 3.32
CA ASP A 13 1.13 3.39 2.89
C ASP A 13 0.56 3.23 1.47
N ALA A 14 0.14 2.01 1.13
CA ALA A 14 -0.29 1.71 -0.24
C ALA A 14 -1.41 2.67 -0.65
N ASN A 15 -1.27 3.30 -1.81
CA ASN A 15 -2.18 4.33 -2.33
C ASN A 15 -3.14 3.78 -3.42
N ILE A 16 -2.93 2.54 -3.86
CA ILE A 16 -3.78 1.82 -4.81
C ILE A 16 -4.09 0.43 -4.21
N LEU A 17 -5.37 0.07 -4.23
CA LEU A 17 -5.86 -1.27 -3.90
C LEU A 17 -6.25 -2.00 -5.18
N VAL A 18 -5.77 -3.24 -5.36
CA VAL A 18 -6.09 -4.09 -6.51
C VAL A 18 -6.77 -5.37 -6.02
N LEU A 19 -7.96 -5.66 -6.53
CA LEU A 19 -8.75 -6.84 -6.16
C LEU A 19 -8.98 -7.76 -7.36
N ALA A 20 -8.92 -9.07 -7.15
CA ALA A 20 -9.18 -10.05 -8.19
C ALA A 20 -10.70 -10.20 -8.41
N GLY A 21 -11.27 -9.40 -9.33
CA GLY A 21 -12.73 -9.30 -9.51
C GLY A 21 -13.47 -10.61 -9.81
N ARG A 22 -12.82 -11.61 -10.44
CA ARG A 22 -13.43 -12.94 -10.65
C ARG A 22 -13.37 -13.86 -9.43
N LYS A 23 -12.53 -13.54 -8.44
CA LYS A 23 -12.23 -14.39 -7.28
C LYS A 23 -12.69 -13.76 -5.95
N THR A 24 -13.15 -12.52 -5.97
CA THR A 24 -13.55 -11.77 -4.79
C THR A 24 -15.02 -11.44 -4.95
N ASP A 25 -15.88 -12.04 -4.13
CA ASP A 25 -17.30 -11.69 -4.14
C ASP A 25 -17.53 -10.25 -3.65
N PRO A 26 -18.68 -9.63 -3.97
CA PRO A 26 -18.92 -8.23 -3.65
C PRO A 26 -18.89 -7.89 -2.15
N GLU A 27 -19.31 -8.79 -1.27
CA GLU A 27 -19.33 -8.54 0.17
C GLU A 27 -17.92 -8.55 0.74
N THR A 28 -17.13 -9.57 0.37
CA THR A 28 -15.71 -9.64 0.68
C THR A 28 -14.95 -8.43 0.13
N ALA A 29 -15.19 -8.05 -1.14
CA ALA A 29 -14.55 -6.89 -1.75
C ALA A 29 -14.87 -5.59 -0.99
N ARG A 30 -16.11 -5.42 -0.52
CA ARG A 30 -16.53 -4.26 0.27
C ARG A 30 -15.86 -4.23 1.64
N ALA A 31 -15.73 -5.37 2.31
CA ALA A 31 -15.03 -5.47 3.59
C ALA A 31 -13.54 -5.13 3.44
N ILE A 32 -12.87 -5.71 2.44
CA ILE A 32 -11.47 -5.41 2.11
C ILE A 32 -11.27 -3.92 1.81
N ALA A 33 -12.12 -3.34 0.96
CA ALA A 33 -12.03 -1.93 0.60
C ALA A 33 -12.24 -1.01 1.79
N ARG A 34 -13.20 -1.30 2.67
CA ARG A 34 -13.43 -0.55 3.91
C ARG A 34 -12.20 -0.61 4.80
N THR A 35 -11.72 -1.81 5.10
CA THR A 35 -10.54 -2.02 5.96
C THR A 35 -9.33 -1.27 5.40
N TRP A 36 -9.09 -1.30 4.09
CA TRP A 36 -8.01 -0.55 3.46
C TRP A 36 -8.17 0.97 3.55
N LEU A 37 -9.38 1.51 3.34
CA LEU A 37 -9.66 2.95 3.39
C LEU A 37 -9.58 3.52 4.82
N GLU A 38 -10.01 2.75 5.82
CA GLU A 38 -10.08 3.19 7.21
C GLU A 38 -8.77 2.96 7.99
N THR A 39 -7.87 2.11 7.49
CA THR A 39 -6.59 1.83 8.16
C THR A 39 -5.62 3.00 8.01
N PRO A 40 -5.11 3.60 9.10
CA PRO A 40 -4.07 4.61 9.02
C PRO A 40 -2.69 3.99 8.75
N PHE A 41 -1.80 4.76 8.14
CA PHE A 41 -0.40 4.39 8.02
C PHE A 41 0.33 4.51 9.37
N GLU A 42 1.13 3.50 9.75
CA GLU A 42 1.84 3.45 11.05
C GLU A 42 3.08 4.37 11.08
N GLY A 43 3.68 4.67 9.92
CA GLY A 43 4.91 5.47 9.87
C GLY A 43 6.11 4.81 10.54
N GLY A 44 6.99 5.61 11.15
CA GLY A 44 8.16 5.12 11.88
C GLY A 44 9.10 4.26 11.03
N ARG A 45 9.31 2.99 11.42
CA ARG A 45 10.19 2.07 10.67
C ARG A 45 9.70 1.82 9.24
N HIS A 46 8.41 2.02 8.98
CA HIS A 46 7.80 1.83 7.67
C HIS A 46 8.15 2.95 6.71
N GLN A 47 8.20 4.20 7.19
CA GLN A 47 8.62 5.33 6.37
C GLN A 47 10.02 5.11 5.80
N ARG A 48 10.97 4.62 6.61
CA ARG A 48 12.33 4.29 6.15
C ARG A 48 12.38 3.28 5.00
N ARG A 49 11.35 2.46 4.82
CA ARG A 49 11.25 1.51 3.70
C ARG A 49 10.70 2.20 2.45
N LEU A 50 9.72 3.09 2.62
CA LEU A 50 9.20 3.93 1.54
C LEU A 50 10.28 4.86 0.99
N ASP A 51 11.08 5.48 1.87
CA ASP A 51 12.19 6.35 1.46
C ASP A 51 13.18 5.57 0.56
N LYS A 52 13.50 4.32 0.91
CA LYS A 52 14.37 3.45 0.09
C LYS A 52 13.79 3.09 -1.27
N ILE A 53 12.46 2.93 -1.35
CA ILE A 53 11.75 2.69 -2.61
C ILE A 53 11.89 3.95 -3.47
N GLY A 54 11.55 5.13 -2.92
CA GLY A 54 11.67 6.42 -3.63
C GLY A 54 13.09 6.73 -4.08
N GLU A 55 14.11 6.52 -3.23
CA GLU A 55 15.53 6.64 -3.60
C GLU A 55 15.90 5.72 -4.77
N THR A 56 15.30 4.53 -4.83
CA THR A 56 15.54 3.58 -5.90
C THR A 56 14.86 4.01 -7.20
N GLU A 57 13.64 4.52 -7.13
CA GLU A 57 12.91 5.07 -8.28
C GLU A 57 13.66 6.27 -8.88
N LEU A 58 14.13 7.20 -8.03
CA LEU A 58 14.97 8.34 -8.45
C LEU A 58 16.23 7.86 -9.17
N ARG A 59 16.97 6.92 -8.58
CA ARG A 59 18.18 6.35 -9.18
C ARG A 59 17.91 5.72 -10.54
N LEU A 60 16.78 5.01 -10.69
CA LEU A 60 16.40 4.35 -11.94
C LEU A 60 15.92 5.33 -13.00
N SER A 61 15.30 6.44 -12.59
CA SER A 61 14.84 7.50 -13.50
C SER A 61 15.98 8.36 -14.07
N GLY A 62 17.20 8.24 -13.52
CA GLY A 62 18.33 9.10 -13.87
C GLY A 62 18.29 10.49 -13.21
N GLU A 63 17.25 10.75 -12.40
CA GLU A 63 17.16 11.91 -11.54
C GLU A 63 17.96 11.64 -10.26
N THR A 64 19.27 11.87 -10.31
CA THR A 64 20.06 12.00 -9.08
C THR A 64 19.63 13.28 -8.37
N GLY A 65 19.14 13.13 -7.14
CA GLY A 65 18.51 14.19 -6.35
C GLY A 65 19.27 15.50 -6.31
N LEU A 66 18.49 16.60 -6.29
CA LEU A 66 18.94 17.97 -6.02
C LEU A 66 19.75 18.07 -4.72
#